data_AF-L9Z8T8-F1
#
_entry.id   AF-L9Z8T8-F1
#
_cell.length_a   1.000
_cell.length_b   1.000
_cell.length_c   1.000
_cell.angle_alpha   90.00
_cell.angle_beta   90.00
_cell.angle_gamma   90.00
#
_symmetry.space_group_name_H-M   'P 1'
#
loop_
_entity.id
_entity.type
_entity.pdbx_description
1 polymer ?
#
loop_
_entity_poly.entity_id
_entity_poly.type
_entity_poly.pdbx_seq_one_letter_code
_entity_poly.pdbx_strand_id
1 'polypeptide(L)'
;MVVTASSIARILSVWKHYQEFGNILAVKPRYVLEDGELERIESPVDEKEELLDLESKADFLREYDFHYDHWFQPHFATRPYTADFLEKNEHVRYAAYTAGKDLERRLGRSIPGIDFDLAQTQSALRLERPRVRYHERLFDTHEALFDALIEEFVDYADEQDFEPTFVMVQQLRYATYEAEHGPIYGDLLERLDERYADLTTIDMATHLSPADGDVESLYVERGEGGHYSPETNAEIAQVLAETLEQRAVVE
;
A
#
# COMPACT_ATOMS: atom_id res chain seq x y z
N MET A 1 15.20 7.96 1.85
CA MET A 1 14.10 7.22 1.21
C MET A 1 12.88 7.19 2.15
N VAL A 2 11.72 7.68 1.69
CA VAL A 2 10.45 7.61 2.44
C VAL A 2 9.54 6.61 1.76
N VAL A 3 9.10 5.59 2.49
CA VAL A 3 8.27 4.50 1.96
C VAL A 3 7.02 4.31 2.81
N THR A 4 6.05 3.59 2.25
CA THR A 4 4.86 3.16 2.97
C THR A 4 4.83 1.64 3.00
N ALA A 5 4.00 1.06 3.87
CA ALA A 5 3.79 -0.37 3.83
C ALA A 5 3.19 -0.87 2.49
N SER A 6 2.60 0.00 1.66
CA SER A 6 2.21 -0.38 0.28
C SER A 6 3.38 -0.46 -0.72
N SER A 7 4.58 0.00 -0.34
CA SER A 7 5.75 -0.01 -1.21
C SER A 7 6.19 -1.43 -1.55
N ILE A 8 6.06 -2.41 -0.63
CA ILE A 8 6.32 -3.83 -0.92
C ILE A 8 5.48 -4.34 -2.08
N ALA A 9 4.19 -3.97 -2.13
CA ALA A 9 3.33 -4.33 -3.25
C ALA A 9 3.75 -3.58 -4.52
N ARG A 10 4.10 -2.30 -4.42
CA ARG A 10 4.48 -1.52 -5.61
C ARG A 10 5.76 -2.02 -6.27
N ILE A 11 6.75 -2.52 -5.52
CA ILE A 11 7.98 -3.06 -6.11
C ILE A 11 7.74 -4.39 -6.85
N LEU A 12 6.66 -5.09 -6.52
CA LEU A 12 6.25 -6.33 -7.17
C LEU A 12 5.37 -6.13 -8.42
N SER A 13 5.06 -4.86 -8.75
CA SER A 13 4.23 -4.50 -9.90
C SER A 13 5.08 -4.03 -11.09
N VAL A 14 4.77 -4.55 -12.28
CA VAL A 14 5.14 -3.96 -13.59
C VAL A 14 3.98 -3.12 -14.11
N TRP A 15 2.75 -3.63 -13.98
CA TRP A 15 1.54 -2.92 -14.38
C TRP A 15 0.61 -2.76 -13.19
N LYS A 16 0.56 -1.54 -12.67
CA LYS A 16 -0.16 -1.20 -11.45
C LYS A 16 -1.65 -1.55 -11.50
N HIS A 17 -2.23 -1.73 -12.69
CA HIS A 17 -3.60 -2.24 -12.87
C HIS A 17 -3.86 -3.55 -12.12
N TYR A 18 -2.90 -4.47 -12.09
CA TYR A 18 -3.08 -5.76 -11.44
C TYR A 18 -3.11 -5.64 -9.91
N GLN A 19 -2.46 -4.64 -9.33
CA GLN A 19 -2.55 -4.32 -7.90
C GLN A 19 -3.74 -3.40 -7.58
N GLU A 20 -3.96 -2.39 -8.42
CA GLU A 20 -4.93 -1.31 -8.28
C GLU A 20 -5.82 -1.25 -9.54
N PHE A 21 -6.98 -1.89 -9.46
CA PHE A 21 -7.94 -1.94 -10.57
C PHE A 21 -8.24 -0.53 -11.13
N GLY A 22 -8.16 -0.41 -12.45
CA GLY A 22 -8.37 0.87 -13.17
C GLY A 22 -7.11 1.70 -13.39
N ASN A 23 -5.97 1.35 -12.79
CA ASN A 23 -4.71 2.06 -13.02
C ASN A 23 -3.99 1.61 -14.32
N ILE A 24 -4.68 1.76 -15.46
CA ILE A 24 -4.30 1.14 -16.74
C ILE A 24 -3.07 1.76 -17.40
N LEU A 25 -2.70 3.01 -17.08
CA LEU A 25 -1.56 3.68 -17.72
C LEU A 25 -0.25 3.56 -16.93
N ALA A 26 -0.29 2.97 -15.73
CA ALA A 26 0.86 2.89 -14.84
C ALA A 26 1.65 1.60 -15.08
N VAL A 27 2.37 1.59 -16.20
CA VAL A 27 3.40 0.58 -16.51
C VAL A 27 4.76 1.14 -16.08
N LYS A 28 5.58 0.34 -15.41
CA LYS A 28 6.89 0.75 -14.90
C LYS A 28 7.89 -0.40 -14.93
N PRO A 29 9.20 -0.13 -14.98
CA PRO A 29 10.20 -1.15 -14.69
C PRO A 29 10.09 -1.61 -13.23
N ARG A 30 10.67 -2.77 -12.94
CA ARG A 30 10.83 -3.26 -11.57
C ARG A 30 12.15 -4.01 -11.44
N TYR A 31 12.56 -4.24 -10.19
CA TYR A 31 13.61 -5.19 -9.90
C TYR A 31 13.02 -6.56 -9.54
N VAL A 32 13.79 -7.60 -9.85
CA VAL A 32 13.64 -8.97 -9.37
C VAL A 32 14.95 -9.39 -8.71
N LEU A 33 14.89 -10.41 -7.84
CA LEU A 33 16.06 -10.97 -7.20
C LEU A 33 16.33 -12.35 -7.83
N GLU A 34 17.38 -12.44 -8.65
CA GLU A 34 17.78 -13.67 -9.33
C GLU A 34 19.20 -14.05 -8.90
N ASP A 35 19.39 -15.29 -8.43
CA ASP A 35 20.66 -15.80 -7.91
C ASP A 35 21.36 -14.91 -6.86
N GLY A 36 20.56 -14.10 -6.13
CA GLY A 36 21.05 -13.18 -5.10
C GLY A 36 21.44 -11.79 -5.63
N GLU A 37 21.27 -11.53 -6.92
CA GLU A 37 21.56 -10.25 -7.55
C GLU A 37 20.26 -9.55 -7.99
N LEU A 38 20.25 -8.21 -7.90
CA LEU A 38 19.13 -7.40 -8.39
C LEU A 38 19.20 -7.28 -9.91
N GLU A 39 18.20 -7.83 -10.59
CA GLU A 39 18.03 -7.65 -12.03
C GLU A 39 16.89 -6.67 -12.32
N ARG A 40 17.16 -5.70 -13.19
CA ARG A 40 16.15 -4.75 -13.65
C ARG A 40 15.36 -5.33 -14.81
N ILE A 41 14.08 -5.54 -14.58
CA ILE A 41 13.11 -5.81 -15.63
C ILE A 41 12.64 -4.47 -16.20
N GLU A 42 12.98 -4.23 -17.47
CA GLU A 42 12.61 -3.01 -18.16
C GLU A 42 11.10 -2.88 -18.38
N SER A 43 10.63 -1.64 -18.48
CA SER A 43 9.26 -1.38 -18.89
C SER A 43 9.06 -1.92 -20.30
N PRO A 44 7.97 -2.66 -20.60
CA PRO A 44 7.63 -3.07 -21.95
C PRO A 44 7.03 -1.90 -22.76
N VAL A 45 6.99 -0.69 -22.20
CA VAL A 45 6.45 0.52 -22.80
C VAL A 45 7.54 1.58 -22.77
N ASP A 46 7.99 1.98 -23.96
CA ASP A 46 8.99 3.04 -24.14
C ASP A 46 8.34 4.37 -24.55
N GLU A 47 7.33 4.31 -25.44
CA GLU A 47 6.61 5.47 -25.95
C GLU A 47 5.19 5.59 -25.38
N LYS A 48 4.60 6.79 -25.43
CA LYS A 48 3.26 7.02 -24.87
C LYS A 48 2.17 6.30 -25.67
N GLU A 49 2.36 6.22 -26.98
CA GLU A 49 1.45 5.62 -27.95
C GLU A 49 1.26 4.13 -27.67
N GLU A 50 2.30 3.48 -27.16
CA GLU A 50 2.30 2.08 -26.76
C GLU A 50 1.39 1.77 -25.56
N LEU A 51 1.05 2.77 -24.73
CA LEU A 51 0.05 2.61 -23.67
C LEU A 51 -1.36 2.36 -24.22
N LEU A 52 -1.59 2.64 -25.50
CA LEU A 52 -2.88 2.39 -26.15
C LEU A 52 -3.04 0.93 -26.60
N ASP A 53 -1.96 0.15 -26.62
CA ASP A 53 -1.93 -1.25 -27.01
C ASP A 53 -1.19 -2.11 -25.98
N LEU A 54 -1.68 -2.10 -24.74
CA LEU A 54 -1.17 -2.99 -23.69
C LEU A 54 -1.57 -4.45 -23.90
N GLU A 55 -2.57 -4.72 -24.75
CA GLU A 55 -3.00 -6.08 -25.07
C GLU A 55 -1.89 -6.87 -25.77
N SER A 56 -1.15 -6.24 -26.70
CA SER A 56 -0.01 -6.89 -27.36
C SER A 56 1.16 -7.24 -26.43
N LYS A 57 1.17 -6.67 -25.21
CA LYS A 57 2.17 -6.88 -24.17
C LYS A 57 1.67 -7.72 -23.00
N ALA A 58 0.44 -8.25 -23.11
CA ALA A 58 -0.23 -8.90 -22.00
C ALA A 58 0.57 -10.07 -21.42
N ASP A 59 1.27 -10.85 -22.25
CA ASP A 59 2.06 -11.99 -21.79
C ASP A 59 3.24 -11.53 -20.91
N PHE A 60 4.00 -10.53 -21.36
CA PHE A 60 5.06 -9.91 -20.55
C PHE A 60 4.50 -9.35 -19.23
N LEU A 61 3.40 -8.58 -19.31
CA LEU A 61 2.81 -7.96 -18.14
C LEU A 61 2.36 -8.99 -17.11
N ARG A 62 1.83 -10.15 -17.55
CA ARG A 62 1.38 -11.23 -16.65
C ARG A 62 2.54 -12.01 -16.06
N GLU A 63 3.58 -12.25 -16.87
CA GLU A 63 4.78 -12.98 -16.45
C GLU A 63 5.55 -12.25 -15.35
N TYR A 64 5.76 -10.95 -15.51
CA TYR A 64 6.61 -10.17 -14.61
C TYR A 64 5.87 -9.42 -13.50
N ASP A 65 4.54 -9.47 -13.45
CA ASP A 65 3.75 -8.83 -12.39
C ASP A 65 3.21 -9.85 -11.40
N PHE A 66 3.74 -9.79 -10.17
CA PHE A 66 3.37 -10.76 -9.12
C PHE A 66 1.87 -10.71 -8.80
N HIS A 67 1.25 -9.53 -8.92
CA HIS A 67 -0.15 -9.35 -8.54
C HIS A 67 -1.11 -10.03 -9.50
N TYR A 68 -0.69 -10.36 -10.73
CA TYR A 68 -1.58 -10.96 -11.71
C TYR A 68 -2.24 -12.24 -11.18
N ASP A 69 -1.44 -13.21 -10.74
CA ASP A 69 -1.94 -14.49 -10.22
C ASP A 69 -2.35 -14.41 -8.74
N HIS A 70 -1.70 -13.54 -7.96
CA HIS A 70 -1.85 -13.54 -6.49
C HIS A 70 -2.90 -12.55 -5.96
N TRP A 71 -3.33 -11.59 -6.78
CA TRP A 71 -4.32 -10.59 -6.38
C TRP A 71 -5.37 -10.34 -7.47
N PHE A 72 -4.95 -10.04 -8.70
CA PHE A 72 -5.86 -9.67 -9.78
C PHE A 72 -6.80 -10.80 -10.15
N GLN A 73 -6.29 -11.97 -10.54
CA GLN A 73 -7.13 -13.10 -10.96
C GLN A 73 -8.16 -13.53 -9.90
N PRO A 74 -7.81 -13.68 -8.60
CA PRO A 74 -8.79 -14.02 -7.56
C PRO A 74 -9.90 -12.97 -7.36
N HIS A 75 -9.63 -11.70 -7.65
CA HIS A 75 -10.56 -10.60 -7.43
C HIS A 75 -11.26 -10.12 -8.71
N PHE A 76 -10.76 -10.50 -9.88
CA PHE A 76 -11.33 -10.14 -11.17
C PHE A 76 -12.70 -10.82 -11.35
N ALA A 77 -13.65 -10.08 -11.90
CA ALA A 77 -14.98 -10.62 -12.16
C ALA A 77 -14.91 -11.63 -13.32
N THR A 78 -15.39 -12.85 -13.09
CA THR A 78 -15.36 -13.92 -14.10
C THR A 78 -16.76 -14.22 -14.63
N ARG A 79 -16.83 -14.79 -15.85
CA ARG A 79 -18.11 -15.17 -16.46
C ARG A 79 -18.56 -16.54 -15.94
N PRO A 80 -19.87 -16.73 -15.63
CA PRO A 80 -20.95 -15.75 -15.75
C PRO A 80 -20.99 -14.77 -14.57
N TYR A 81 -20.94 -13.46 -14.86
CA TYR A 81 -20.74 -12.41 -13.86
C TYR A 81 -21.77 -12.39 -12.73
N THR A 82 -23.02 -12.77 -13.01
CA THR A 82 -24.06 -12.84 -11.98
C THR A 82 -23.77 -13.94 -10.96
N ALA A 83 -23.24 -15.10 -11.39
CA ALA A 83 -22.88 -16.17 -10.46
C ALA A 83 -21.68 -15.76 -9.60
N ASP A 84 -20.60 -15.27 -10.23
CA ASP A 84 -19.41 -14.78 -9.52
C ASP A 84 -19.75 -13.70 -8.48
N PHE A 85 -20.62 -12.75 -8.86
CA PHE A 85 -21.10 -11.72 -7.94
C PHE A 85 -21.88 -12.30 -6.76
N LEU A 86 -22.78 -13.26 -7.00
CA LEU A 86 -23.61 -13.87 -5.95
C LEU A 86 -22.82 -14.78 -5.01
N GLU A 87 -21.73 -15.39 -5.48
CA GLU A 87 -20.80 -16.18 -4.65
C GLU A 87 -20.02 -15.30 -3.67
N LYS A 88 -19.76 -14.05 -4.04
CA LYS A 88 -19.04 -13.06 -3.24
C LYS A 88 -19.99 -12.36 -2.25
N ASN A 89 -20.38 -13.07 -1.19
CA ASN A 89 -21.34 -12.63 -0.17
C ASN A 89 -21.19 -11.17 0.30
N GLU A 90 -19.97 -10.69 0.54
CA GLU A 90 -19.75 -9.33 1.01
C GLU A 90 -20.01 -8.27 -0.08
N HIS A 91 -19.77 -8.60 -1.36
CA HIS A 91 -20.11 -7.73 -2.49
C HIS A 91 -21.64 -7.62 -2.64
N VAL A 92 -22.36 -8.73 -2.46
CA VAL A 92 -23.83 -8.75 -2.45
C VAL A 92 -24.38 -7.87 -1.32
N ARG A 93 -23.81 -7.99 -0.12
CA ARG A 93 -24.18 -7.15 1.04
C ARG A 93 -23.94 -5.68 0.75
N TYR A 94 -22.75 -5.34 0.28
CA TYR A 94 -22.40 -3.96 -0.07
C TYR A 94 -23.36 -3.37 -1.12
N ALA A 95 -23.67 -4.14 -2.17
CA ALA A 95 -24.63 -3.72 -3.19
C ALA A 95 -26.05 -3.57 -2.63
N ALA A 96 -26.50 -4.48 -1.75
CA ALA A 96 -27.80 -4.40 -1.10
C ALA A 96 -27.91 -3.17 -0.20
N TYR A 97 -26.87 -2.84 0.57
CA TYR A 97 -26.85 -1.63 1.38
C TYR A 97 -26.85 -0.37 0.51
N THR A 98 -26.09 -0.36 -0.58
CA THR A 98 -26.07 0.74 -1.54
C THR A 98 -27.45 0.95 -2.17
N ALA A 99 -28.12 -0.12 -2.60
CA ALA A 99 -29.47 -0.05 -3.14
C ALA A 99 -30.50 0.43 -2.09
N GLY A 100 -30.32 0.03 -0.83
CA GLY A 100 -31.11 0.51 0.30
C GLY A 100 -31.00 2.02 0.50
N LYS A 101 -29.77 2.57 0.49
CA LYS A 101 -29.53 4.03 0.55
C LYS A 101 -30.20 4.78 -0.59
N ASP A 102 -30.07 4.26 -1.80
CA ASP A 102 -30.71 4.85 -2.97
C ASP A 102 -32.25 4.81 -2.87
N LEU A 103 -32.82 3.76 -2.28
CA LEU A 103 -34.25 3.66 -2.01
C LEU A 103 -34.70 4.68 -0.97
N GLU A 104 -33.99 4.84 0.16
CA GLU A 104 -34.29 5.85 1.17
C GLU A 104 -34.26 7.26 0.58
N ARG A 105 -33.24 7.56 -0.25
CA ARG A 105 -33.12 8.83 -0.97
C ARG A 105 -34.31 9.08 -1.88
N ARG A 106 -34.77 8.06 -2.62
CA ARG A 106 -35.93 8.15 -3.52
C ARG A 106 -37.25 8.30 -2.76
N LEU A 107 -37.41 7.62 -1.62
CA LEU A 107 -38.62 7.67 -0.80
C LEU A 107 -38.67 8.88 0.13
N GLY A 108 -37.54 9.57 0.35
CA GLY A 108 -37.41 10.67 1.29
C GLY A 108 -37.67 10.27 2.74
N ARG A 109 -37.49 8.97 3.06
CA ARG A 109 -37.78 8.39 4.37
C ARG A 109 -36.80 7.27 4.66
N SER A 110 -36.29 7.25 5.89
CA SER A 110 -35.46 6.16 6.39
C SER A 110 -36.30 4.89 6.62
N ILE A 111 -35.70 3.73 6.39
CA ILE A 111 -36.30 2.42 6.68
C ILE A 111 -36.11 2.13 8.17
N PRO A 112 -37.19 1.93 8.95
CA PRO A 112 -37.06 1.67 10.38
C PRO A 112 -36.23 0.42 10.67
N GLY A 113 -35.26 0.55 11.59
CA GLY A 113 -34.45 -0.56 12.10
C GLY A 113 -33.21 -0.90 11.27
N ILE A 114 -32.92 -0.16 10.20
CA ILE A 114 -31.68 -0.34 9.42
C ILE A 114 -30.98 1.01 9.28
N ASP A 115 -29.72 1.07 9.69
CA ASP A 115 -28.81 2.17 9.36
C ASP A 115 -27.95 1.74 8.18
N PHE A 116 -28.35 2.16 6.97
CA PHE A 116 -27.63 1.75 5.76
C PHE A 116 -26.27 2.43 5.62
N ASP A 117 -26.05 3.61 6.21
CA ASP A 117 -24.76 4.30 6.18
C ASP A 117 -23.75 3.53 7.02
N LEU A 118 -24.12 3.18 8.25
CA LEU A 118 -23.29 2.34 9.11
C LEU A 118 -23.06 0.95 8.50
N ALA A 119 -24.12 0.31 7.97
CA ALA A 119 -24.01 -1.02 7.40
C ALA A 119 -23.12 -1.05 6.15
N GLN A 120 -23.23 -0.05 5.27
CA GLN A 120 -22.35 0.09 4.09
C GLN A 120 -20.90 0.32 4.53
N THR A 121 -20.68 1.18 5.54
CA THR A 121 -19.33 1.46 6.07
C THR A 121 -18.67 0.20 6.62
N GLN A 122 -19.39 -0.56 7.45
CA GLN A 122 -18.91 -1.84 7.96
C GLN A 122 -18.63 -2.85 6.85
N SER A 123 -19.45 -2.87 5.81
CA SER A 123 -19.26 -3.74 4.66
C SER A 123 -18.02 -3.36 3.85
N ALA A 124 -17.79 -2.07 3.61
CA ALA A 124 -16.59 -1.55 2.98
C ALA A 124 -15.33 -1.96 3.76
N LEU A 125 -15.32 -1.78 5.08
CA LEU A 125 -14.20 -2.20 5.93
C LEU A 125 -13.91 -3.71 5.82
N ARG A 126 -14.94 -4.55 5.68
CA ARG A 126 -14.75 -6.00 5.48
C ARG A 126 -14.17 -6.34 4.11
N LEU A 127 -14.53 -5.57 3.07
CA LEU A 127 -13.96 -5.73 1.72
C LEU A 127 -12.48 -5.36 1.67
N GLU A 128 -12.01 -4.49 2.57
CA GLU A 128 -10.60 -4.09 2.64
C GLU A 128 -9.69 -5.10 3.38
N ARG A 129 -10.24 -5.92 4.29
CA ARG A 129 -9.44 -6.86 5.09
C ARG A 129 -8.58 -7.84 4.27
N PRO A 130 -9.07 -8.43 3.15
CA PRO A 130 -8.24 -9.26 2.28
C PRO A 130 -7.00 -8.53 1.76
N ARG A 131 -7.10 -7.21 1.48
CA ARG A 131 -6.01 -6.39 0.96
C ARG A 131 -4.92 -6.15 2.01
N VAL A 132 -5.32 -5.85 3.24
CA VAL A 132 -4.38 -5.70 4.37
C VAL A 132 -3.61 -7.00 4.61
N ARG A 133 -4.33 -8.12 4.72
CA ARG A 133 -3.69 -9.45 4.87
C ARG A 133 -2.82 -9.83 3.69
N TYR A 134 -3.20 -9.41 2.48
CA TYR A 134 -2.38 -9.65 1.30
C TYR A 134 -1.04 -8.92 1.44
N HIS A 135 -1.03 -7.66 1.84
CA HIS A 135 0.21 -6.89 2.01
C HIS A 135 1.08 -7.36 3.18
N GLU A 136 0.48 -7.74 4.30
CA GLU A 136 1.19 -8.40 5.41
C GLU A 136 1.98 -9.61 4.91
N ARG A 137 1.33 -10.51 4.13
CA ARG A 137 2.02 -11.66 3.52
C ARG A 137 3.12 -11.28 2.53
N LEU A 138 3.05 -10.10 1.90
CA LEU A 138 4.10 -9.70 0.96
C LEU A 138 5.40 -9.38 1.70
N PHE A 139 5.32 -8.77 2.89
CA PHE A 139 6.51 -8.57 3.71
C PHE A 139 7.11 -9.92 4.12
N ASP A 140 6.29 -10.89 4.55
CA ASP A 140 6.78 -12.22 4.92
C ASP A 140 7.44 -13.01 3.77
N THR A 141 7.00 -12.77 2.52
CA THR A 141 7.38 -13.61 1.37
C THR A 141 8.38 -12.97 0.42
N HIS A 142 8.49 -11.64 0.43
CA HIS A 142 9.35 -10.87 -0.48
C HIS A 142 10.34 -9.97 0.26
N GLU A 143 10.55 -10.24 1.55
CA GLU A 143 11.56 -9.59 2.38
C GLU A 143 12.92 -9.51 1.70
N ALA A 144 13.42 -10.62 1.14
CA ALA A 144 14.75 -10.65 0.53
C ALA A 144 14.92 -9.65 -0.63
N LEU A 145 13.87 -9.44 -1.44
CA LEU A 145 13.89 -8.43 -2.50
C LEU A 145 13.89 -7.03 -1.90
N PHE A 146 13.12 -6.81 -0.84
CA PHE A 146 13.06 -5.52 -0.16
C PHE A 146 14.42 -5.18 0.46
N ASP A 147 15.03 -6.12 1.18
CA ASP A 147 16.37 -5.98 1.76
C ASP A 147 17.42 -5.67 0.71
N ALA A 148 17.44 -6.40 -0.42
CA ALA A 148 18.39 -6.13 -1.50
C ALA A 148 18.22 -4.72 -2.09
N LEU A 149 16.98 -4.20 -2.17
CA LEU A 149 16.75 -2.81 -2.58
C LEU A 149 17.20 -1.77 -1.54
N ILE A 150 17.17 -2.12 -0.24
CA ILE A 150 17.75 -1.27 0.80
C ILE A 150 19.28 -1.30 0.72
N GLU A 151 19.88 -2.46 0.48
CA GLU A 151 21.33 -2.61 0.26
C GLU A 151 21.81 -1.73 -0.89
N GLU A 152 21.16 -1.82 -2.05
CA GLU A 152 21.46 -0.95 -3.21
C GLU A 152 21.32 0.54 -2.87
N PHE A 153 20.35 0.92 -2.04
CA PHE A 153 20.19 2.31 -1.60
C PHE A 153 21.31 2.76 -0.66
N VAL A 154 21.77 1.90 0.24
CA VAL A 154 22.89 2.17 1.15
C VAL A 154 24.20 2.28 0.36
N ASP A 155 24.48 1.32 -0.52
CA ASP A 155 25.67 1.34 -1.38
C ASP A 155 25.70 2.60 -2.26
N TYR A 156 24.55 2.96 -2.85
CA TYR A 156 24.42 4.20 -3.61
C TYR A 156 24.67 5.45 -2.75
N ALA A 157 24.27 5.43 -1.47
CA ALA A 157 24.50 6.53 -0.55
C ALA A 157 25.99 6.74 -0.27
N ASP A 158 26.72 5.64 -0.05
CA ASP A 158 28.17 5.65 0.12
C ASP A 158 28.88 6.14 -1.14
N GLU A 159 28.46 5.68 -2.33
CA GLU A 159 29.03 6.12 -3.61
C GLU A 159 28.82 7.62 -3.87
N GLN A 160 27.70 8.16 -3.42
CA GLN A 160 27.32 9.56 -3.62
C GLN A 160 27.65 10.48 -2.43
N ASP A 161 28.30 9.95 -1.39
CA ASP A 161 28.73 10.69 -0.20
C ASP A 161 27.55 11.39 0.51
N PHE A 162 26.46 10.65 0.77
CA PHE A 162 25.35 11.11 1.61
C PHE A 162 24.92 10.06 2.62
N GLU A 163 24.35 10.49 3.74
CA GLU A 163 23.85 9.57 4.77
C GLU A 163 22.52 8.92 4.36
N PRO A 164 22.44 7.58 4.28
CA PRO A 164 21.20 6.91 3.97
C PRO A 164 20.22 7.03 5.17
N THR A 165 19.04 7.57 4.90
CA THR A 165 17.92 7.60 5.87
C THR A 165 16.69 6.91 5.27
N PHE A 166 16.20 5.87 5.93
CA PHE A 166 15.00 5.13 5.61
C PHE A 166 13.86 5.51 6.56
N VAL A 167 12.72 5.94 5.99
CA VAL A 167 11.55 6.37 6.77
C VAL A 167 10.35 5.55 6.36
N MET A 168 9.77 4.83 7.31
CA MET A 168 8.49 4.14 7.14
C MET A 168 7.35 5.06 7.59
N VAL A 169 6.41 5.36 6.70
CA VAL A 169 5.20 6.14 7.02
C VAL A 169 3.94 5.32 6.81
N GLN A 170 2.96 5.50 7.69
CA GLN A 170 1.72 4.76 7.69
C GLN A 170 0.73 5.32 6.66
N GLN A 171 -0.02 4.42 6.03
CA GLN A 171 -1.23 4.81 5.30
C GLN A 171 -2.43 4.55 6.19
N LEU A 172 -3.45 5.41 6.13
CA LEU A 172 -4.67 5.31 6.95
C LEU A 172 -5.24 3.88 7.01
N ARG A 173 -5.31 3.21 5.86
CA ARG A 173 -5.81 1.83 5.75
C ARG A 173 -5.09 0.80 6.63
N TYR A 174 -3.79 1.00 6.89
CA TYR A 174 -2.99 0.12 7.72
C TYR A 174 -2.92 0.65 9.14
N ALA A 175 -2.86 1.97 9.32
CA ALA A 175 -2.74 2.59 10.63
C ALA A 175 -3.85 2.10 11.60
N THR A 176 -5.10 1.97 11.13
CA THR A 176 -6.19 1.38 11.92
C THR A 176 -5.97 -0.11 12.25
N TYR A 177 -5.45 -0.90 11.30
CA TYR A 177 -5.15 -2.32 11.51
C TYR A 177 -3.97 -2.51 12.46
N GLU A 178 -2.92 -1.72 12.28
CA GLU A 178 -1.65 -1.78 13.01
C GLU A 178 -1.82 -1.34 14.46
N ALA A 179 -2.73 -0.41 14.74
CA ALA A 179 -3.11 -0.04 16.10
C ALA A 179 -3.63 -1.22 16.94
N GLU A 180 -4.22 -2.24 16.28
CA GLU A 180 -4.76 -3.44 16.95
C GLU A 180 -3.82 -4.67 16.85
N HIS A 181 -3.02 -4.78 15.79
CA HIS A 181 -2.29 -6.02 15.44
C HIS A 181 -0.76 -5.86 15.42
N GLY A 182 -0.25 -4.63 15.57
CA GLY A 182 1.15 -4.30 15.33
C GLY A 182 1.44 -4.00 13.85
N PRO A 183 2.66 -3.54 13.53
CA PRO A 183 3.02 -3.10 12.17
C PRO A 183 2.93 -4.23 11.14
N ILE A 184 2.40 -3.96 9.94
CA ILE A 184 2.26 -5.01 8.92
C ILE A 184 3.60 -5.44 8.31
N TYR A 185 4.66 -4.67 8.57
CA TYR A 185 6.03 -4.96 8.17
C TYR A 185 6.83 -5.68 9.26
N GLY A 186 6.19 -6.09 10.37
CA GLY A 186 6.82 -6.88 11.42
C GLY A 186 8.03 -6.17 12.05
N ASP A 187 9.14 -6.90 12.16
CA ASP A 187 10.42 -6.47 12.73
C ASP A 187 11.37 -5.81 11.70
N LEU A 188 10.85 -5.42 10.52
CA LEU A 188 11.66 -4.89 9.42
C LEU A 188 12.66 -3.79 9.86
N LEU A 189 12.22 -2.76 10.59
CA LEU A 189 13.13 -1.67 10.98
C LEU A 189 14.21 -2.14 11.95
N GLU A 190 13.88 -3.02 12.90
CA GLU A 190 14.85 -3.58 13.85
C GLU A 190 15.95 -4.35 13.11
N ARG A 191 15.56 -5.16 12.10
CA ARG A 191 16.53 -5.90 11.27
C ARG A 191 17.39 -5.00 10.40
N LEU A 192 16.82 -3.91 9.87
CA LEU A 192 17.57 -2.93 9.08
C LEU A 192 18.61 -2.20 9.95
N ASP A 193 18.24 -1.80 11.17
CA ASP A 193 19.16 -1.19 12.15
C ASP A 193 20.30 -2.16 12.54
N GLU A 194 20.01 -3.45 12.71
CA GLU A 194 21.02 -4.46 13.02
C GLU A 194 21.97 -4.74 11.85
N ARG A 195 21.45 -4.70 10.62
CA ARG A 195 22.19 -5.07 9.40
C ARG A 195 23.06 -3.92 8.87
N TYR A 196 22.59 -2.69 8.95
CA TYR A 196 23.23 -1.54 8.31
C TYR A 196 23.58 -0.47 9.36
N ALA A 197 24.84 -0.46 9.79
CA ALA A 197 25.31 0.48 10.82
C ALA A 197 25.17 1.97 10.42
N ASP A 198 25.32 2.26 9.12
CA ASP A 198 25.30 3.62 8.58
C ASP A 198 23.89 4.08 8.14
N LEU A 199 22.91 3.16 8.14
CA LEU A 199 21.52 3.47 7.80
C LEU A 199 20.78 4.04 9.01
N THR A 200 20.20 5.24 8.86
CA THR A 200 19.20 5.73 9.81
C THR A 200 17.85 5.14 9.46
N THR A 201 17.20 4.45 10.40
CA THR A 201 15.79 4.08 10.24
C THR A 201 14.88 4.93 11.11
N ILE A 202 13.71 5.29 10.59
CA ILE A 202 12.67 6.06 11.31
C ILE A 202 11.33 5.37 11.09
N ASP A 203 10.75 4.84 12.16
CA ASP A 203 9.36 4.39 12.16
C ASP A 203 8.43 5.53 12.57
N MET A 204 7.82 6.19 11.58
CA MET A 204 6.96 7.33 11.82
C MET A 204 5.70 6.97 12.65
N ALA A 205 5.27 5.69 12.65
CA ALA A 205 4.16 5.25 13.48
C ALA A 205 4.42 5.47 14.99
N THR A 206 5.68 5.32 15.41
CA THR A 206 6.08 5.47 16.81
C THR A 206 6.09 6.92 17.28
N HIS A 207 6.14 7.86 16.33
CA HIS A 207 6.10 9.30 16.61
C HIS A 207 4.69 9.87 16.49
N LEU A 208 3.85 9.30 15.62
CA LEU A 208 2.50 9.80 15.33
C LEU A 208 1.44 9.00 16.10
N SER A 209 1.29 9.28 17.39
CA SER A 209 0.24 8.69 18.22
C SER A 209 -0.73 9.77 18.72
N PRO A 210 -1.97 9.85 18.19
CA PRO A 210 -2.92 10.85 18.63
C PRO A 210 -3.32 10.61 20.10
N ALA A 211 -3.40 11.68 20.88
CA ALA A 211 -3.61 11.60 22.33
C ALA A 211 -4.95 10.97 22.74
N ASP A 212 -5.94 10.99 21.86
CA ASP A 212 -7.25 10.37 22.03
C ASP A 212 -7.33 8.95 21.45
N GLY A 213 -6.24 8.46 20.84
CA GLY A 213 -6.17 7.17 20.16
C GLY A 213 -6.89 7.12 18.81
N ASP A 214 -7.45 8.23 18.31
CA ASP A 214 -8.13 8.27 17.02
C ASP A 214 -7.13 8.44 15.88
N VAL A 215 -6.63 7.31 15.38
CA VAL A 215 -5.68 7.26 14.25
C VAL A 215 -6.23 7.92 12.98
N GLU A 216 -7.56 7.94 12.77
CA GLU A 216 -8.14 8.60 11.58
C GLU A 216 -7.92 10.12 11.60
N SER A 217 -7.76 10.71 12.79
CA SER A 217 -7.54 12.16 12.97
C SER A 217 -6.24 12.65 12.33
N LEU A 218 -5.28 11.75 12.09
CA LEU A 218 -4.01 12.06 11.43
C LEU A 218 -4.17 12.38 9.94
N TYR A 219 -5.34 12.13 9.34
CA TYR A 219 -5.55 12.13 7.89
C TYR A 219 -6.67 13.11 7.47
N VAL A 220 -6.52 13.76 6.31
CA VAL A 220 -7.54 14.66 5.74
C VAL A 220 -8.70 13.87 5.12
N GLU A 221 -8.36 12.75 4.46
CA GLU A 221 -9.32 11.93 3.73
C GLU A 221 -9.55 10.61 4.47
N ARG A 222 -10.82 10.27 4.67
CA ARG A 222 -11.21 8.94 5.18
C ARG A 222 -11.21 7.93 4.05
N GLY A 223 -10.61 6.76 4.26
CA GLY A 223 -10.68 5.63 3.32
C GLY A 223 -9.32 5.05 2.88
N GLU A 224 -9.26 4.58 1.63
CA GLU A 224 -8.26 3.65 1.06
C GLU A 224 -6.79 4.09 1.10
N GLY A 225 -6.43 5.28 1.54
CA GLY A 225 -5.02 5.70 1.53
C GLY A 225 -4.81 7.15 1.90
N GLY A 226 -5.68 7.68 2.77
CA GLY A 226 -5.79 9.09 3.07
C GLY A 226 -4.45 9.80 3.20
N HIS A 227 -4.38 11.03 2.69
CA HIS A 227 -3.23 11.88 2.89
C HIS A 227 -3.22 12.38 4.33
N TYR A 228 -2.02 12.44 4.92
CA TYR A 228 -1.83 13.06 6.23
C TYR A 228 -2.35 14.50 6.23
N SER A 229 -2.86 14.91 7.39
CA SER A 229 -3.29 16.29 7.63
C SER A 229 -2.09 17.26 7.52
N PRO A 230 -2.33 18.55 7.23
CA PRO A 230 -1.27 19.56 7.29
C PRO A 230 -0.55 19.57 8.65
N GLU A 231 -1.29 19.37 9.73
CA GLU A 231 -0.78 19.28 11.10
C GLU A 231 0.14 18.07 11.26
N THR A 232 -0.30 16.89 10.83
CA THR A 232 0.51 15.67 10.87
C THR A 232 1.73 15.76 9.95
N ASN A 233 1.63 16.39 8.79
CA ASN A 233 2.80 16.63 7.94
C ASN A 233 3.82 17.57 8.61
N ALA A 234 3.37 18.56 9.38
CA ALA A 234 4.27 19.42 10.15
C ALA A 234 4.98 18.65 11.26
N GLU A 235 4.28 17.74 11.93
CA GLU A 235 4.85 16.83 12.93
C GLU A 235 5.89 15.88 12.31
N ILE A 236 5.57 15.25 11.18
CA ILE A 236 6.52 14.44 10.39
C ILE A 236 7.77 15.26 10.06
N ALA A 237 7.60 16.49 9.57
CA ALA A 237 8.74 17.35 9.23
C ALA A 237 9.59 17.69 10.45
N GLN A 238 8.98 17.86 11.62
CA GLN A 238 9.70 18.10 12.87
C GLN A 238 10.52 16.87 13.29
N VAL A 239 9.94 15.66 13.24
CA VAL A 239 10.67 14.41 13.55
C VAL A 239 11.89 14.25 12.64
N LEU A 240 11.72 14.51 11.34
CA LEU A 240 12.82 14.44 10.37
C LEU A 240 13.91 15.48 10.69
N ALA A 241 13.53 16.73 10.98
CA ALA A 241 14.48 17.79 11.31
C ALA A 241 15.27 17.46 12.60
N GLU A 242 14.58 17.03 13.66
CA GLU A 242 15.21 16.67 14.93
C GLU A 242 16.19 15.48 14.78
N THR A 243 15.84 14.50 13.96
CA THR A 243 16.72 13.34 13.69
C THR A 243 18.01 13.78 13.00
N LEU A 244 17.91 14.68 12.02
CA LEU A 244 19.07 15.24 11.31
C LEU A 244 19.92 16.13 12.25
N GLU A 245 19.30 16.94 13.10
CA GLU A 245 20.01 17.80 14.05
C GLU A 245 20.77 17.00 15.11
N GLN A 246 20.19 15.92 15.64
CA GLN A 246 20.85 15.06 16.63
C GLN A 246 22.13 14.43 16.07
N ARG A 247 22.16 14.10 14.78
CA ARG A 247 23.36 13.56 14.12
C ARG A 247 24.43 14.61 13.86
N ALA A 248 24.04 15.81 13.39
CA ALA A 248 24.98 16.91 13.17
C ALA A 248 25.72 17.37 14.44
N VAL A 249 25.24 17.01 15.63
CA VAL A 249 25.87 17.30 16.93
C VAL A 249 26.82 16.19 17.39
N VAL A 250 26.71 14.98 16.82
CA VAL A 250 27.51 13.80 17.19
C VAL A 250 28.78 13.67 16.33
N GLU A 251 28.84 14.33 15.17
CA GLU A 251 30.03 14.50 14.31
C GLU A 251 30.95 15.67 14.74
#